data_AF-A0A7Y8Y7B7-F1
#
_entry.id   AF-A0A7Y8Y7B7-F1
#
_cell.length_a   1.000
_cell.length_b   1.000
_cell.length_c   1.000
_cell.angle_alpha   90.00
_cell.angle_beta   90.00
_cell.angle_gamma   90.00
#
_symmetry.space_group_name_H-M   'P 1'
#
loop_
_entity.id
_entity.type
_entity.pdbx_description
1 polymer ?
#
loop_
_entity_poly.entity_id
_entity_poly.type
_entity_poly.pdbx_seq_one_letter_code
_entity_poly.pdbx_strand_id
1 'polypeptide(L)'
;MDISTKKLDALPKIGELNDLCRALATLDAILCREWAQRYYSYNNAWDKKAGEEVFQMQNGQGDDFFILFNSHGAIINGFAVESEMSEWYEREVKPTTFTEKLSSLFGKKKKAFLEQDVWKGIIDSVPEEFREFITEEPIKSKGTTFCVWRKFSDDRWKIGEIEFPDSEYRDGSQDFLYILDDNPSTYREWALEYYEIEPSRLTLEMVKHVYDHKSVNQEFVLAMNPVIKDWDELAKDLDEIGYAHTIGMEQQNPLEGPTFFEGVTEDILNPVNLEPHEWRKKLKSTIGGMKFRIKYYGKQHQEYPNLIVSTDFAPAFVVAVCETSGQEITLFDGCRFGYNALFCDTFTHEQLHDRPLDRFYKDATGNEVFEIVISTYNGIDYDDEFGDLVDEDGMIELADGSLTEFDTAKRDGFDTMQVWITDNRGETYELISEELA
;
A
#
# COMPACT_ATOMS: atom_id res chain seq x y z
N MET A 1 -25.88 2.75 -15.68
CA MET A 1 -26.35 3.06 -17.07
C MET A 1 -26.54 1.75 -17.84
N ASP A 2 -27.24 1.73 -18.97
CA ASP A 2 -27.32 0.51 -19.82
C ASP A 2 -26.02 0.32 -20.63
N ILE A 3 -24.97 -0.23 -20.02
CA ILE A 3 -23.74 -0.61 -20.75
C ILE A 3 -23.91 -2.00 -21.34
N SER A 4 -23.65 -2.16 -22.64
CA SER A 4 -23.65 -3.46 -23.34
C SER A 4 -22.84 -3.37 -24.63
N THR A 5 -22.64 -4.48 -25.36
CA THR A 5 -22.00 -4.46 -26.68
C THR A 5 -22.73 -3.56 -27.71
N LYS A 6 -24.00 -3.21 -27.46
CA LYS A 6 -24.77 -2.24 -28.27
C LYS A 6 -24.64 -0.79 -27.80
N LYS A 7 -24.16 -0.56 -26.59
CA LYS A 7 -24.08 0.75 -25.92
C LYS A 7 -22.79 0.83 -25.09
N LEU A 8 -21.68 1.13 -25.75
CA LEU A 8 -20.35 1.20 -25.11
C LEU A 8 -19.91 2.62 -24.73
N ASP A 9 -20.70 3.65 -25.07
CA ASP A 9 -20.31 5.06 -24.84
C ASP A 9 -20.12 5.41 -23.36
N ALA A 10 -20.76 4.66 -22.47
CA ALA A 10 -20.66 4.81 -21.02
C ALA A 10 -19.56 3.95 -20.37
N LEU A 11 -18.87 3.10 -21.15
CA LEU A 11 -17.76 2.31 -20.64
C LEU A 11 -16.52 3.20 -20.47
N PRO A 12 -15.87 3.24 -19.28
CA PRO A 12 -14.75 4.14 -18.98
C PRO A 12 -13.56 3.96 -19.90
N LYS A 13 -12.62 4.92 -19.90
CA LYS A 13 -11.32 4.72 -20.58
C LYS A 13 -10.52 3.62 -19.88
N ILE A 14 -9.47 3.14 -20.55
CA ILE A 14 -8.67 2.00 -20.07
C ILE A 14 -8.15 2.21 -18.64
N GLY A 15 -7.59 3.38 -18.33
CA GLY A 15 -7.11 3.69 -16.97
C GLY A 15 -8.23 3.75 -15.94
N GLU A 16 -9.30 4.48 -16.24
CA GLU A 16 -10.50 4.60 -15.38
C GLU A 16 -11.16 3.23 -15.14
N LEU A 17 -11.20 2.36 -16.15
CA LEU A 17 -11.72 1.00 -16.02
C LEU A 17 -10.81 0.11 -15.17
N ASN A 18 -9.48 0.28 -15.28
CA ASN A 18 -8.53 -0.45 -14.44
C ASN A 18 -8.71 -0.12 -12.97
N ASP A 19 -8.78 1.18 -12.68
CA ASP A 19 -9.04 1.74 -11.36
C ASP A 19 -10.37 1.20 -10.78
N LEU A 20 -11.45 1.27 -11.58
CA LEU A 20 -12.75 0.71 -11.22
C LEU A 20 -12.68 -0.80 -10.90
N CYS A 21 -12.01 -1.59 -11.74
CA CYS A 21 -11.84 -3.04 -11.52
C CYS A 21 -11.14 -3.36 -10.19
N ARG A 22 -10.09 -2.60 -9.83
CA ARG A 22 -9.42 -2.76 -8.53
C ARG A 22 -10.34 -2.38 -7.38
N ALA A 23 -11.12 -1.30 -7.52
CA ALA A 23 -12.07 -0.87 -6.51
C ALA A 23 -13.15 -1.94 -6.26
N LEU A 24 -13.72 -2.52 -7.32
CA LEU A 24 -14.69 -3.61 -7.24
C LEU A 24 -14.12 -4.83 -6.51
N ALA A 25 -12.93 -5.29 -6.92
CA ALA A 25 -12.27 -6.44 -6.29
C ALA A 25 -11.88 -6.18 -4.83
N THR A 26 -11.50 -4.94 -4.49
CA THR A 26 -11.18 -4.54 -3.11
C THR A 26 -12.39 -4.60 -2.20
N LEU A 27 -13.54 -4.10 -2.67
CA LEU A 27 -14.79 -4.16 -1.92
C LEU A 27 -15.23 -5.62 -1.71
N ASP A 28 -15.13 -6.46 -2.74
CA ASP A 28 -15.45 -7.89 -2.63
C ASP A 28 -14.49 -8.63 -1.70
N ALA A 29 -13.19 -8.32 -1.73
CA ALA A 29 -12.22 -8.90 -0.80
C ALA A 29 -12.56 -8.52 0.65
N ILE A 30 -13.06 -7.31 0.92
CA ILE A 30 -13.47 -6.90 2.27
C ILE A 30 -14.81 -7.56 2.67
N LEU A 31 -15.80 -7.57 1.78
CA LEU A 31 -17.16 -8.03 2.06
C LEU A 31 -17.29 -9.56 2.08
N CYS A 32 -16.56 -10.27 1.22
CA CYS A 32 -16.64 -11.70 1.03
C CYS A 32 -15.27 -12.35 1.22
N ARG A 33 -15.01 -12.83 2.44
CA ARG A 33 -13.71 -13.45 2.79
C ARG A 33 -13.48 -14.79 2.12
N GLU A 34 -14.53 -15.57 1.92
CA GLU A 34 -14.47 -16.85 1.20
C GLU A 34 -14.17 -16.64 -0.28
N TRP A 35 -12.93 -16.89 -0.70
CA TRP A 35 -12.44 -16.63 -2.06
C TRP A 35 -13.34 -17.23 -3.15
N ALA A 36 -13.83 -18.47 -2.95
CA ALA A 36 -14.68 -19.17 -3.91
C ALA A 36 -16.10 -18.59 -4.05
N GLN A 37 -16.48 -17.61 -3.24
CA GLN A 37 -17.77 -16.92 -3.28
C GLN A 37 -17.64 -15.45 -3.71
N ARG A 38 -16.41 -14.96 -3.94
CA ARG A 38 -16.17 -13.60 -4.43
C ARG A 38 -16.71 -13.46 -5.83
N TYR A 39 -17.44 -12.37 -6.06
CA TYR A 39 -18.03 -12.08 -7.34
C TYR A 39 -17.02 -11.40 -8.25
N TYR A 40 -16.24 -10.47 -7.70
CA TYR A 40 -15.17 -9.75 -8.36
C TYR A 40 -13.81 -10.08 -7.75
N SER A 41 -12.82 -10.28 -8.61
CA SER A 41 -11.43 -10.51 -8.22
C SER A 41 -10.48 -9.82 -9.21
N TYR A 42 -9.27 -9.50 -8.74
CA TYR A 42 -8.26 -8.81 -9.53
C TYR A 42 -6.89 -9.37 -9.21
N ASN A 43 -6.09 -9.64 -10.25
CA ASN A 43 -4.70 -10.04 -10.15
C ASN A 43 -3.83 -9.05 -10.91
N ASN A 44 -3.02 -8.28 -10.18
CA ASN A 44 -2.14 -7.24 -10.72
C ASN A 44 -0.84 -7.77 -11.37
N ALA A 45 -0.66 -9.09 -11.38
CA ALA A 45 0.55 -9.75 -11.83
C ALA A 45 0.25 -11.05 -12.58
N TRP A 46 -0.86 -11.07 -13.34
CA TRP A 46 -1.33 -12.24 -14.11
C TRP A 46 -0.23 -12.81 -15.02
N ASP A 47 0.43 -11.94 -15.81
CA ASP A 47 1.76 -12.18 -16.35
C ASP A 47 2.67 -11.01 -16.01
N LYS A 48 3.43 -11.18 -14.92
CA LYS A 48 4.40 -10.19 -14.43
C LYS A 48 5.47 -9.79 -15.46
N LYS A 49 5.82 -10.67 -16.41
CA LYS A 49 6.83 -10.35 -17.44
C LYS A 49 6.23 -9.55 -18.58
N ALA A 50 5.00 -9.87 -18.97
CA ALA A 50 4.27 -9.13 -20.00
C ALA A 50 3.63 -7.83 -19.47
N GLY A 51 3.59 -7.66 -18.13
CA GLY A 51 2.92 -6.54 -17.49
C GLY A 51 1.40 -6.64 -17.64
N GLU A 52 0.88 -7.86 -17.55
CA GLU A 52 -0.54 -8.16 -17.72
C GLU A 52 -1.24 -8.29 -16.38
N GLU A 53 -2.43 -7.71 -16.33
CA GLU A 53 -3.30 -7.70 -15.17
C GLU A 53 -4.70 -8.16 -15.59
N VAL A 54 -5.36 -8.93 -14.73
CA VAL A 54 -6.67 -9.50 -15.05
C VAL A 54 -7.66 -9.24 -13.93
N PHE A 55 -8.81 -8.70 -14.32
CA PHE A 55 -10.02 -8.67 -13.51
C PHE A 55 -10.94 -9.82 -13.93
N GLN A 56 -11.60 -10.46 -12.98
CA GLN A 56 -12.63 -11.46 -13.24
C GLN A 56 -13.89 -11.13 -12.44
N MET A 57 -15.04 -11.24 -13.11
CA MET A 57 -16.34 -11.43 -12.50
C MET A 57 -16.79 -12.89 -12.68
N GLN A 58 -17.37 -13.49 -11.65
CA GLN A 58 -18.04 -14.79 -11.70
C GLN A 58 -19.25 -14.80 -10.78
N ASN A 59 -20.39 -15.34 -11.24
CA ASN A 59 -21.59 -15.44 -10.40
C ASN A 59 -21.78 -16.81 -9.74
N GLY A 60 -20.86 -17.75 -9.94
CA GLY A 60 -20.94 -19.13 -9.43
C GLY A 60 -22.01 -20.00 -10.11
N GLN A 61 -22.74 -19.47 -11.10
CA GLN A 61 -23.77 -20.18 -11.87
C GLN A 61 -23.33 -20.49 -13.31
N GLY A 62 -22.09 -20.14 -13.66
CA GLY A 62 -21.48 -20.43 -14.95
C GLY A 62 -21.32 -19.20 -15.84
N ASP A 63 -21.81 -18.04 -15.42
CA ASP A 63 -21.51 -16.78 -16.10
C ASP A 63 -20.22 -16.19 -15.55
N ASP A 64 -19.40 -15.71 -16.47
CA ASP A 64 -18.11 -15.13 -16.19
C ASP A 64 -17.81 -13.99 -17.17
N PHE A 65 -17.09 -12.98 -16.71
CA PHE A 65 -16.32 -12.15 -17.63
C PHE A 65 -14.94 -11.83 -17.08
N PHE A 66 -14.00 -11.65 -17.98
CA PHE A 66 -12.62 -11.30 -17.70
C PHE A 66 -12.27 -10.01 -18.42
N ILE A 67 -11.44 -9.18 -17.78
CA ILE A 67 -10.84 -8.00 -18.40
C ILE A 67 -9.34 -8.11 -18.27
N LEU A 68 -8.64 -8.19 -19.40
CA LEU A 68 -7.19 -8.10 -19.46
C LEU A 68 -6.78 -6.66 -19.70
N PHE A 69 -5.80 -6.19 -18.93
CA PHE A 69 -5.06 -4.96 -19.17
C PHE A 69 -3.61 -5.31 -19.51
N ASN A 70 -3.09 -4.72 -20.59
CA ASN A 70 -1.69 -4.89 -20.98
C ASN A 70 -1.13 -3.60 -21.60
N SER A 71 0.13 -3.65 -22.04
CA SER A 71 0.82 -2.49 -22.64
C SER A 71 0.19 -1.94 -23.93
N HIS A 72 -0.72 -2.68 -24.57
CA HIS A 72 -1.39 -2.29 -25.82
C HIS A 72 -2.79 -1.72 -25.59
N GLY A 73 -3.45 -2.11 -24.50
CA GLY A 73 -4.75 -1.58 -24.08
C GLY A 73 -5.51 -2.55 -23.17
N ALA A 74 -6.81 -2.71 -23.43
CA ALA A 74 -7.66 -3.63 -22.68
C ALA A 74 -8.63 -4.41 -23.57
N ILE A 75 -8.96 -5.62 -23.14
CA ILE A 75 -9.97 -6.50 -23.75
C ILE A 75 -10.85 -7.12 -22.67
N ILE A 76 -12.15 -7.17 -22.94
CA ILE A 76 -13.18 -7.79 -22.14
C ILE A 76 -13.67 -9.03 -22.89
N ASN A 77 -13.61 -10.18 -22.24
CA ASN A 77 -14.24 -11.42 -22.70
C ASN A 77 -15.33 -11.79 -21.71
N GLY A 78 -16.57 -11.98 -22.16
CA GLY A 78 -17.59 -12.52 -21.28
C GLY A 78 -18.40 -13.63 -21.90
N PHE A 79 -18.99 -14.43 -21.03
CA PHE A 79 -19.77 -15.61 -21.34
C PHE A 79 -21.03 -15.62 -20.48
N ALA A 80 -22.17 -15.68 -21.15
CA ALA A 80 -23.48 -15.85 -20.53
C ALA A 80 -24.04 -17.23 -20.90
N VAL A 81 -24.31 -18.06 -19.91
CA VAL A 81 -24.80 -19.43 -20.11
C VAL A 81 -26.17 -19.44 -20.80
N GLU A 82 -27.03 -18.47 -20.48
CA GLU A 82 -28.39 -18.34 -21.05
C GLU A 82 -28.41 -17.67 -22.43
N SER A 83 -27.25 -17.24 -22.93
CA SER A 83 -27.15 -16.63 -24.26
C SER A 83 -27.42 -17.68 -25.35
N GLU A 84 -28.19 -17.29 -26.37
CA GLU A 84 -28.32 -18.10 -27.59
C GLU A 84 -26.99 -18.28 -28.34
N MET A 85 -25.98 -17.46 -28.01
CA MET A 85 -24.63 -17.52 -28.57
C MET A 85 -23.71 -18.47 -27.77
N SER A 86 -24.26 -19.18 -26.77
CA SER A 86 -23.57 -20.16 -25.91
C SER A 86 -23.61 -21.58 -26.52
N GLU A 87 -22.97 -21.76 -27.68
CA GLU A 87 -22.97 -23.05 -28.38
C GLU A 87 -21.79 -23.96 -27.96
N TRP A 88 -22.10 -25.07 -27.28
CA TRP A 88 -21.11 -26.07 -26.83
C TRP A 88 -21.36 -27.44 -27.45
N TYR A 89 -20.28 -28.15 -27.81
CA TYR A 89 -20.36 -29.52 -28.30
C TYR A 89 -19.31 -30.43 -27.66
N GLU A 90 -19.64 -31.72 -27.56
CA GLU A 90 -18.69 -32.74 -27.12
C GLU A 90 -17.82 -33.19 -28.30
N ARG A 91 -16.51 -33.00 -28.17
CA ARG A 91 -15.53 -33.53 -29.11
C ARG A 91 -14.89 -34.81 -28.56
N GLU A 92 -15.18 -35.93 -29.22
CA GLU A 92 -14.49 -37.19 -28.91
C GLU A 92 -13.02 -37.14 -29.36
N VAL A 93 -12.09 -37.43 -28.45
CA VAL A 93 -10.68 -37.59 -28.80
C VAL A 93 -10.43 -39.03 -29.22
N LYS A 94 -9.99 -39.22 -30.46
CA LYS A 94 -9.60 -40.53 -30.97
C LYS A 94 -8.32 -40.97 -30.23
N PRO A 95 -8.28 -42.18 -29.66
CA PRO A 95 -7.10 -42.67 -28.95
C PRO A 95 -5.89 -42.72 -29.90
N THR A 96 -4.84 -41.99 -29.55
CA THR A 96 -3.63 -41.84 -30.39
C THR A 96 -2.59 -42.90 -30.08
N THR A 97 -2.49 -43.36 -28.84
CA THR A 97 -1.50 -44.37 -28.43
C THR A 97 -2.06 -45.79 -28.45
N PHE A 98 -1.18 -46.80 -28.58
CA PHE A 98 -1.58 -48.22 -28.61
C PHE A 98 -2.25 -48.65 -27.30
N THR A 99 -1.80 -48.12 -26.16
CA THR A 99 -2.39 -48.36 -24.83
C THR A 99 -3.78 -47.74 -24.68
N GLU A 100 -4.00 -46.52 -25.20
CA GLU A 100 -5.33 -45.88 -25.25
C GLU A 100 -6.29 -46.63 -26.17
N LYS A 101 -5.80 -47.12 -27.31
CA LYS A 101 -6.60 -47.96 -28.22
C LYS A 101 -7.01 -49.27 -27.55
N LEU A 102 -6.08 -49.96 -26.87
CA LEU A 102 -6.37 -51.22 -26.18
C LEU A 102 -7.38 -51.04 -25.03
N SER A 103 -7.22 -49.97 -24.24
CA SER A 103 -8.12 -49.65 -23.12
C SER A 103 -9.53 -49.24 -23.57
N SER A 104 -9.68 -48.64 -24.76
CA SER A 104 -10.99 -48.32 -25.34
C SER A 104 -11.80 -49.55 -25.77
N LEU A 105 -11.16 -50.70 -25.99
CA LEU A 105 -11.81 -51.98 -26.32
C LEU A 105 -12.45 -52.68 -25.10
N PHE A 106 -12.06 -52.31 -23.87
CA PHE A 106 -12.56 -52.90 -22.62
C PHE A 106 -13.71 -52.10 -21.99
N GLY A 107 -14.40 -51.24 -22.76
CA GLY A 107 -15.62 -50.56 -22.31
C GLY A 107 -15.41 -49.34 -21.40
N LYS A 108 -14.20 -48.77 -21.34
CA LYS A 108 -13.99 -47.47 -20.67
C LYS A 108 -14.52 -46.33 -21.54
N LYS A 109 -15.23 -45.36 -20.94
CA LYS A 109 -15.72 -44.13 -21.60
C LYS A 109 -14.58 -43.48 -22.39
N LYS A 110 -14.84 -43.12 -23.65
CA LYS A 110 -13.91 -42.33 -24.46
C LYS A 110 -13.69 -40.97 -23.77
N LYS A 111 -12.47 -40.43 -23.87
CA LYS A 111 -12.20 -39.05 -23.44
C LYS A 111 -12.90 -38.11 -24.42
N ALA A 112 -13.85 -37.33 -23.92
CA ALA A 112 -14.48 -36.23 -24.61
C ALA A 112 -14.13 -34.94 -23.87
N PHE A 113 -13.95 -33.85 -24.61
CA PHE A 113 -13.81 -32.51 -24.07
C PHE A 113 -14.95 -31.66 -24.62
N LEU A 114 -15.44 -30.72 -23.81
CA LEU A 114 -16.34 -29.67 -24.26
C LEU A 114 -15.51 -28.63 -25.01
N GLU A 115 -15.97 -28.28 -26.19
CA GLU A 115 -15.39 -27.21 -27.01
C GLU A 115 -16.54 -26.28 -27.40
N GLN A 116 -16.32 -24.98 -27.29
CA GLN A 116 -17.30 -23.99 -27.73
C GLN A 116 -17.12 -23.74 -29.22
N ASP A 117 -18.24 -23.64 -29.96
CA ASP A 117 -18.25 -23.01 -31.27
C ASP A 117 -18.55 -21.52 -31.06
N VAL A 118 -17.50 -20.70 -30.96
CA VAL A 118 -17.66 -19.26 -30.68
C VAL A 118 -18.42 -18.61 -31.84
N TRP A 119 -19.50 -17.90 -31.52
CA TRP A 119 -20.34 -17.26 -32.52
C TRP A 119 -19.55 -16.37 -33.47
N LYS A 120 -19.83 -16.50 -34.76
CA LYS A 120 -19.11 -15.82 -35.83
C LYS A 120 -19.09 -14.30 -35.61
N GLY A 121 -17.92 -13.70 -35.81
CA GLY A 121 -17.73 -12.27 -35.69
C GLY A 121 -17.38 -11.78 -34.29
N ILE A 122 -17.58 -12.57 -33.22
CA ILE A 122 -17.22 -12.14 -31.85
C ILE A 122 -15.71 -11.90 -31.75
N ILE A 123 -14.92 -12.94 -32.07
CA ILE A 123 -13.46 -12.92 -31.89
C ILE A 123 -12.69 -12.77 -33.20
N ASP A 124 -13.39 -12.76 -34.34
CA ASP A 124 -12.77 -12.77 -35.68
C ASP A 124 -11.90 -11.54 -35.92
N SER A 125 -12.29 -10.38 -35.37
CA SER A 125 -11.62 -9.09 -35.54
C SER A 125 -10.79 -8.65 -34.33
N VAL A 126 -10.59 -9.54 -33.34
CA VAL A 126 -9.77 -9.23 -32.16
C VAL A 126 -8.33 -8.94 -32.60
N PRO A 127 -7.72 -7.82 -32.14
CA PRO A 127 -6.33 -7.48 -32.42
C PRO A 127 -5.36 -8.58 -31.97
N GLU A 128 -4.25 -8.73 -32.70
CA GLU A 128 -3.23 -9.75 -32.44
C GLU A 128 -2.70 -9.69 -31.00
N GLU A 129 -2.58 -8.46 -30.48
CA GLU A 129 -2.08 -8.15 -29.14
C GLU A 129 -2.96 -8.71 -28.00
N PHE A 130 -4.15 -9.23 -28.32
CA PHE A 130 -5.09 -9.84 -27.36
C PHE A 130 -5.46 -11.29 -27.73
N ARG A 131 -4.90 -11.84 -28.82
CA ARG A 131 -5.32 -13.16 -29.33
C ARG A 131 -5.04 -14.27 -28.34
N GLU A 132 -3.85 -14.29 -27.76
CA GLU A 132 -3.42 -15.31 -26.82
C GLU A 132 -4.39 -15.40 -25.63
N PHE A 133 -4.75 -14.25 -25.05
CA PHE A 133 -5.71 -14.19 -23.95
C PHE A 133 -7.07 -14.82 -24.28
N ILE A 134 -7.56 -14.61 -25.50
CA ILE A 134 -8.86 -15.16 -25.94
C ILE A 134 -8.77 -16.65 -26.29
N THR A 135 -7.65 -17.11 -26.84
CA THR A 135 -7.52 -18.48 -27.35
C THR A 135 -6.97 -19.49 -26.34
N GLU A 136 -6.39 -19.01 -25.25
CA GLU A 136 -5.79 -19.83 -24.18
C GLU A 136 -6.67 -19.88 -22.92
N GLU A 137 -6.22 -20.62 -21.91
CA GLU A 137 -6.91 -20.71 -20.62
C GLU A 137 -6.76 -19.40 -19.80
N PRO A 138 -7.78 -19.01 -19.01
CA PRO A 138 -9.02 -19.73 -18.75
C PRO A 138 -10.13 -19.51 -19.80
N ILE A 139 -9.97 -18.55 -20.72
CA ILE A 139 -11.04 -18.15 -21.64
C ILE A 139 -11.53 -19.32 -22.48
N LYS A 140 -10.60 -20.16 -22.97
CA LYS A 140 -10.95 -21.35 -23.75
C LYS A 140 -11.92 -22.31 -23.06
N SER A 141 -11.78 -22.52 -21.75
CA SER A 141 -12.66 -23.42 -20.99
C SER A 141 -13.91 -22.74 -20.44
N LYS A 142 -13.89 -21.40 -20.32
CA LYS A 142 -15.02 -20.58 -19.86
C LYS A 142 -15.98 -20.20 -21.00
N GLY A 143 -15.44 -19.97 -22.19
CA GLY A 143 -16.16 -19.56 -23.37
C GLY A 143 -16.27 -18.05 -23.57
N THR A 144 -16.96 -17.69 -24.65
CA THR A 144 -17.18 -16.31 -25.10
C THR A 144 -18.55 -16.19 -25.76
N THR A 145 -19.40 -15.30 -25.24
CA THR A 145 -20.64 -14.84 -25.91
C THR A 145 -20.54 -13.38 -26.33
N PHE A 146 -19.66 -12.59 -25.71
CA PHE A 146 -19.29 -11.25 -26.14
C PHE A 146 -17.80 -10.95 -25.95
N CYS A 147 -17.28 -10.07 -26.80
CA CYS A 147 -15.91 -9.58 -26.70
C CYS A 147 -15.86 -8.09 -27.07
N VAL A 148 -15.19 -7.29 -26.23
CA VAL A 148 -15.05 -5.83 -26.39
C VAL A 148 -13.58 -5.48 -26.20
N TRP A 149 -12.99 -4.62 -27.02
CA TRP A 149 -11.60 -4.22 -26.85
C TRP A 149 -11.36 -2.75 -27.15
N ARG A 150 -10.26 -2.22 -26.60
CA ARG A 150 -9.78 -0.89 -26.90
C ARG A 150 -8.26 -0.86 -26.78
N LYS A 151 -7.58 -0.43 -27.84
CA LYS A 151 -6.15 -0.11 -27.77
C LYS A 151 -5.94 1.32 -27.27
N PHE A 152 -4.77 1.64 -26.73
CA PHE A 152 -4.44 3.03 -26.38
C PHE A 152 -4.46 3.99 -27.58
N SER A 153 -4.28 3.47 -28.79
CA SER A 153 -4.41 4.22 -30.05
C SER A 153 -5.86 4.42 -30.52
N ASP A 154 -6.83 3.77 -29.89
CA ASP A 154 -8.24 3.85 -30.25
C ASP A 154 -8.98 4.96 -29.48
N ASP A 155 -9.85 5.67 -30.17
CA ASP A 155 -10.68 6.74 -29.60
C ASP A 155 -11.89 6.20 -28.79
N ARG A 156 -12.29 4.95 -29.04
CA ARG A 156 -13.46 4.28 -28.43
C ARG A 156 -13.27 2.77 -28.32
N TRP A 157 -14.11 2.15 -27.48
CA TRP A 157 -14.27 0.70 -27.42
C TRP A 157 -14.87 0.14 -28.71
N LYS A 158 -14.45 -1.07 -29.07
CA LYS A 158 -14.84 -1.77 -30.29
C LYS A 158 -15.35 -3.17 -29.98
N ILE A 159 -16.17 -3.67 -30.89
CA ILE A 159 -16.61 -5.08 -30.96
C ILE A 159 -16.33 -5.58 -32.38
N GLY A 160 -16.44 -6.89 -32.57
CA GLY A 160 -16.34 -7.48 -33.90
C GLY A 160 -17.59 -7.27 -34.74
N GLU A 161 -17.53 -7.75 -35.99
CA GLU A 161 -18.64 -7.70 -36.95
C GLU A 161 -19.62 -8.84 -36.67
N ILE A 162 -20.50 -8.64 -35.69
CA ILE A 162 -21.42 -9.68 -35.18
C ILE A 162 -22.80 -9.55 -35.85
N GLU A 163 -23.25 -10.65 -36.46
CA GLU A 163 -24.67 -10.86 -36.79
C GLU A 163 -25.38 -11.41 -35.54
N PHE A 164 -25.99 -10.52 -34.76
CA PHE A 164 -26.66 -10.89 -33.52
C PHE A 164 -27.93 -11.72 -33.80
N PRO A 165 -28.27 -12.69 -32.93
CA PRO A 165 -29.54 -13.39 -33.02
C PRO A 165 -30.73 -12.45 -32.78
N ASP A 166 -31.90 -12.84 -33.32
CA ASP A 166 -33.17 -12.11 -33.15
C ASP A 166 -33.83 -12.47 -31.80
N SER A 167 -33.06 -12.34 -30.72
CA SER A 167 -33.52 -12.49 -29.34
C SER A 167 -33.32 -11.22 -28.54
N GLU A 168 -34.07 -11.10 -27.45
CA GLU A 168 -33.95 -9.97 -26.53
C GLU A 168 -32.65 -10.04 -25.73
N TYR A 169 -32.26 -11.26 -25.30
CA TYR A 169 -31.09 -11.51 -24.46
C TYR A 169 -29.74 -11.46 -25.20
N ARG A 170 -29.72 -11.89 -26.47
CA ARG A 170 -28.55 -11.81 -27.37
C ARG A 170 -27.29 -12.43 -26.75
N ASP A 171 -26.25 -11.63 -26.53
CA ASP A 171 -24.94 -12.04 -26.01
C ASP A 171 -24.85 -12.03 -24.48
N GLY A 172 -25.88 -11.54 -23.79
CA GLY A 172 -25.94 -11.40 -22.33
C GLY A 172 -25.13 -10.22 -21.75
N SER A 173 -24.46 -9.42 -22.58
CA SER A 173 -23.51 -8.39 -22.10
C SER A 173 -24.14 -7.31 -21.20
N GLN A 174 -25.44 -7.07 -21.32
CA GLN A 174 -26.16 -6.06 -20.54
C GLN A 174 -26.23 -6.41 -19.04
N ASP A 175 -26.29 -7.70 -18.69
CA ASP A 175 -26.41 -8.16 -17.31
C ASP A 175 -25.11 -8.06 -16.53
N PHE A 176 -23.99 -7.86 -17.23
CA PHE A 176 -22.66 -7.85 -16.62
C PHE A 176 -21.98 -6.49 -16.72
N LEU A 177 -22.03 -5.85 -17.88
CA LEU A 177 -21.25 -4.62 -18.12
C LEU A 177 -21.83 -3.39 -17.42
N TYR A 178 -23.08 -3.43 -16.95
CA TYR A 178 -23.72 -2.29 -16.29
C TYR A 178 -22.98 -1.82 -15.02
N ILE A 179 -22.28 -2.73 -14.32
CA ILE A 179 -21.50 -2.42 -13.11
C ILE A 179 -20.27 -1.57 -13.43
N LEU A 180 -19.82 -1.56 -14.69
CA LEU A 180 -18.63 -0.86 -15.15
C LEU A 180 -18.92 0.61 -15.50
N ASP A 181 -19.88 1.26 -14.81
CA ASP A 181 -20.33 2.62 -15.10
C ASP A 181 -19.65 3.71 -14.26
N ASP A 182 -18.61 3.34 -13.49
CA ASP A 182 -17.84 4.22 -12.60
C ASP A 182 -18.72 4.98 -11.59
N ASN A 183 -19.86 4.40 -11.20
CA ASN A 183 -20.78 4.99 -10.24
C ASN A 183 -20.82 4.17 -8.95
N PRO A 184 -20.28 4.68 -7.83
CA PRO A 184 -20.30 4.01 -6.52
C PRO A 184 -21.71 3.60 -6.06
N SER A 185 -22.76 4.31 -6.49
CA SER A 185 -24.14 3.96 -6.14
C SER A 185 -24.58 2.65 -6.80
N THR A 186 -24.16 2.42 -8.05
CA THR A 186 -24.49 1.21 -8.81
C THR A 186 -23.95 -0.03 -8.09
N TYR A 187 -22.67 -0.02 -7.70
CA TYR A 187 -22.09 -1.12 -6.92
C TYR A 187 -22.76 -1.28 -5.57
N ARG A 188 -22.98 -0.18 -4.85
CA ARG A 188 -23.60 -0.24 -3.53
C ARG A 188 -24.97 -0.90 -3.57
N GLU A 189 -25.83 -0.49 -4.51
CA GLU A 189 -27.18 -1.06 -4.65
C GLU A 189 -27.12 -2.56 -4.96
N TRP A 190 -26.26 -2.96 -5.89
CA TRP A 190 -26.01 -4.36 -6.21
C TRP A 190 -25.50 -5.17 -5.00
N ALA A 191 -24.48 -4.66 -4.29
CA ALA A 191 -23.84 -5.37 -3.19
C ALA A 191 -24.78 -5.55 -1.98
N LEU A 192 -25.64 -4.57 -1.70
CA LEU A 192 -26.64 -4.68 -0.63
C LEU A 192 -27.64 -5.81 -0.90
N GLU A 193 -28.06 -5.98 -2.16
CA GLU A 193 -28.95 -7.05 -2.57
C GLU A 193 -28.23 -8.40 -2.58
N TYR A 194 -27.08 -8.48 -3.28
CA TYR A 194 -26.36 -9.74 -3.49
C TYR A 194 -25.80 -10.34 -2.19
N TYR A 195 -25.19 -9.52 -1.34
CA TYR A 195 -24.62 -9.96 -0.06
C TYR A 195 -25.60 -9.87 1.12
N GLU A 196 -26.86 -9.48 0.87
CA GLU A 196 -27.89 -9.28 1.90
C GLU A 196 -27.41 -8.38 3.06
N ILE A 197 -26.70 -7.29 2.73
CA ILE A 197 -26.11 -6.37 3.70
C ILE A 197 -27.10 -5.26 4.05
N GLU A 198 -27.20 -4.91 5.33
CA GLU A 198 -27.99 -3.75 5.78
C GLU A 198 -27.43 -2.43 5.20
N PRO A 199 -28.27 -1.52 4.66
CA PRO A 199 -27.83 -0.26 4.04
C PRO A 199 -26.93 0.64 4.90
N SER A 200 -27.00 0.51 6.23
CA SER A 200 -26.17 1.24 7.20
C SER A 200 -24.75 0.69 7.32
N ARG A 201 -24.51 -0.58 6.96
CA ARG A 201 -23.19 -1.24 7.05
C ARG A 201 -22.30 -0.95 5.84
N LEU A 202 -22.88 -0.73 4.66
CA LEU A 202 -22.17 -0.32 3.46
C LEU A 202 -22.66 1.05 3.03
N THR A 203 -22.05 2.11 3.57
CA THR A 203 -22.44 3.49 3.22
C THR A 203 -21.89 3.90 1.87
N LEU A 204 -22.54 4.86 1.20
CA LEU A 204 -22.05 5.38 -0.08
C LEU A 204 -20.66 6.02 0.04
N GLU A 205 -20.35 6.66 1.17
CA GLU A 205 -19.04 7.28 1.40
C GLU A 205 -17.92 6.24 1.56
N MET A 206 -18.21 5.07 2.12
CA MET A 206 -17.26 3.95 2.16
C MET A 206 -16.96 3.43 0.75
N VAL A 207 -17.98 3.24 -0.09
CA VAL A 207 -17.78 2.79 -1.48
C VAL A 207 -17.00 3.84 -2.27
N LYS A 208 -17.36 5.12 -2.12
CA LYS A 208 -16.59 6.23 -2.72
C LYS A 208 -15.15 6.28 -2.25
N HIS A 209 -14.87 6.04 -0.96
CA HIS A 209 -13.50 5.99 -0.45
C HIS A 209 -12.65 4.98 -1.22
N VAL A 210 -13.22 3.82 -1.55
CA VAL A 210 -12.54 2.78 -2.33
C VAL A 210 -12.43 3.16 -3.82
N TYR A 211 -13.48 3.73 -4.41
CA TYR A 211 -13.44 4.23 -5.80
C TYR A 211 -12.47 5.40 -5.97
N ASP A 212 -12.24 6.20 -4.93
CA ASP A 212 -11.24 7.28 -4.90
C ASP A 212 -9.80 6.77 -4.69
N HIS A 213 -9.58 5.45 -4.63
CA HIS A 213 -8.29 4.80 -4.37
C HIS A 213 -7.59 5.25 -3.08
N LYS A 214 -8.38 5.64 -2.07
CA LYS A 214 -7.84 5.99 -0.76
C LYS A 214 -7.42 4.73 -0.02
N SER A 215 -6.28 4.80 0.67
CA SER A 215 -5.76 3.69 1.46
C SER A 215 -6.78 3.21 2.50
N VAL A 216 -6.86 1.89 2.71
CA VAL A 216 -7.72 1.27 3.72
C VAL A 216 -6.92 0.80 4.93
N ASN A 217 -7.51 0.91 6.11
CA ASN A 217 -6.92 0.48 7.38
C ASN A 217 -7.88 -0.45 8.14
N GLN A 218 -7.45 -0.98 9.29
CA GLN A 218 -8.27 -1.91 10.06
C GLN A 218 -9.60 -1.30 10.54
N GLU A 219 -9.62 -0.03 10.94
CA GLU A 219 -10.85 0.65 11.38
C GLU A 219 -11.88 0.74 10.24
N PHE A 220 -11.43 1.16 9.06
CA PHE A 220 -12.25 1.24 7.87
C PHE A 220 -12.84 -0.12 7.49
N VAL A 221 -12.00 -1.16 7.51
CA VAL A 221 -12.43 -2.53 7.18
C VAL A 221 -13.41 -3.06 8.23
N LEU A 222 -13.16 -2.86 9.53
CA LEU A 222 -14.07 -3.29 10.60
C LEU A 222 -15.42 -2.59 10.52
N ALA A 223 -15.47 -1.34 10.09
CA ALA A 223 -16.72 -0.62 9.90
C ALA A 223 -17.60 -1.25 8.80
N MET A 224 -16.98 -1.83 7.77
CA MET A 224 -17.66 -2.50 6.66
C MET A 224 -17.96 -3.99 6.96
N ASN A 225 -16.96 -4.71 7.47
CA ASN A 225 -17.04 -6.12 7.83
C ASN A 225 -16.57 -6.37 9.28
N PRO A 226 -17.45 -6.21 10.30
CA PRO A 226 -17.10 -6.33 11.72
C PRO A 226 -16.73 -7.75 12.17
N VAL A 227 -16.96 -8.77 11.34
CA VAL A 227 -16.71 -10.18 11.69
C VAL A 227 -15.42 -10.74 11.09
N ILE A 228 -14.66 -9.92 10.35
CA ILE A 228 -13.37 -10.29 9.76
C ILE A 228 -12.37 -10.70 10.86
N LYS A 229 -11.54 -11.71 10.56
CA LYS A 229 -10.54 -12.26 11.51
C LYS A 229 -9.21 -12.58 10.85
N ASP A 230 -9.21 -12.76 9.55
CA ASP A 230 -8.14 -13.22 8.69
C ASP A 230 -7.36 -12.03 8.07
N TRP A 231 -6.86 -11.16 8.93
CA TRP A 231 -6.18 -9.91 8.53
C TRP A 231 -4.98 -10.14 7.60
N ASP A 232 -4.18 -11.17 7.85
CA ASP A 232 -3.03 -11.51 7.01
C ASP A 232 -3.45 -11.96 5.60
N GLU A 233 -4.60 -12.63 5.48
CA GLU A 233 -5.15 -13.04 4.20
C GLU A 233 -5.72 -11.83 3.45
N LEU A 234 -6.42 -10.92 4.14
CA LEU A 234 -6.90 -9.68 3.53
C LEU A 234 -5.72 -8.80 3.06
N ALA A 235 -4.64 -8.69 3.83
CA ALA A 235 -3.45 -7.96 3.40
C ALA A 235 -2.88 -8.54 2.09
N LYS A 236 -2.74 -9.86 2.00
CA LYS A 236 -2.30 -10.54 0.76
C LYS A 236 -3.25 -10.32 -0.41
N ASP A 237 -4.57 -10.36 -0.16
CA ASP A 237 -5.58 -10.06 -1.17
C ASP A 237 -5.40 -8.64 -1.72
N LEU A 238 -5.21 -7.65 -0.84
CA LEU A 238 -5.02 -6.25 -1.23
C LEU A 238 -3.70 -6.03 -1.97
N ASP A 239 -2.62 -6.71 -1.57
CA ASP A 239 -1.35 -6.74 -2.29
C ASP A 239 -1.49 -7.35 -3.70
N GLU A 240 -2.24 -8.45 -3.85
CA GLU A 240 -2.53 -9.09 -5.15
C GLU A 240 -3.39 -8.19 -6.04
N ILE A 241 -4.34 -7.47 -5.45
CA ILE A 241 -5.14 -6.45 -6.16
C ILE A 241 -4.29 -5.23 -6.51
N GLY A 242 -3.20 -4.96 -5.77
CA GLY A 242 -2.41 -3.74 -5.87
C GLY A 242 -3.13 -2.53 -5.30
N TYR A 243 -3.93 -2.72 -4.25
CA TYR A 243 -4.69 -1.67 -3.59
C TYR A 243 -3.97 -1.19 -2.33
N ALA A 244 -3.87 0.13 -2.13
CA ALA A 244 -3.15 0.70 -0.99
C ALA A 244 -3.81 0.36 0.35
N HIS A 245 -3.04 -0.15 1.32
CA HIS A 245 -3.53 -0.42 2.67
C HIS A 245 -2.46 -0.24 3.75
N THR A 246 -2.92 -0.12 4.99
CA THR A 246 -2.08 -0.19 6.20
C THR A 246 -2.48 -1.38 7.09
N ILE A 247 -3.20 -2.35 6.54
CA ILE A 247 -3.57 -3.60 7.24
C ILE A 247 -2.32 -4.47 7.45
N GLY A 248 -2.14 -5.03 8.63
CA GLY A 248 -1.00 -5.90 8.94
C GLY A 248 0.34 -5.16 9.10
N MET A 249 0.40 -3.89 8.69
CA MET A 249 1.26 -2.94 9.36
C MET A 249 0.66 -2.82 10.76
N GLU A 250 1.30 -3.44 11.75
CA GLU A 250 0.92 -3.22 13.13
C GLU A 250 0.67 -1.71 13.30
N GLN A 251 -0.34 -1.36 14.08
CA GLN A 251 -0.21 -0.15 14.88
C GLN A 251 0.99 -0.37 15.80
N GLN A 252 2.21 -0.42 15.26
CA GLN A 252 3.34 0.16 15.94
C GLN A 252 2.82 1.55 16.25
N ASN A 253 2.52 1.80 17.53
CA ASN A 253 2.44 3.16 18.05
C ASN A 253 3.43 3.97 17.22
N PRO A 254 3.03 5.07 16.56
CA PRO A 254 3.97 5.86 15.77
C PRO A 254 5.18 6.05 16.66
N LEU A 255 6.33 5.42 16.34
CA LEU A 255 7.39 5.10 17.32
C LEU A 255 7.43 6.22 18.35
N GLU A 256 7.14 5.95 19.63
CA GLU A 256 7.14 7.05 20.58
C GLU A 256 8.56 7.58 20.67
N GLY A 257 8.80 8.73 20.04
CA GLY A 257 10.13 9.32 19.99
C GLY A 257 10.59 9.78 21.37
N PRO A 258 11.80 10.33 21.43
CA PRO A 258 12.37 10.78 22.68
C PRO A 258 11.44 11.73 23.44
N THR A 259 11.30 11.52 24.74
CA THR A 259 10.34 12.19 25.61
C THR A 259 10.53 13.70 25.61
N PHE A 260 11.79 14.14 25.50
CA PHE A 260 12.17 15.54 25.45
C PHE A 260 11.78 16.26 24.13
N PHE A 261 11.26 15.56 23.13
CA PHE A 261 10.70 16.15 21.90
C PHE A 261 9.17 16.25 21.88
N GLU A 262 8.49 15.82 22.95
CA GLU A 262 7.04 15.95 23.06
C GLU A 262 6.61 17.43 23.03
N GLY A 263 5.57 17.71 22.23
CA GLY A 263 5.02 19.06 22.07
C GLY A 263 5.86 20.03 21.21
N VAL A 264 7.12 19.71 20.93
CA VAL A 264 8.04 20.53 20.12
C VAL A 264 8.39 19.91 18.76
N THR A 265 7.61 18.93 18.32
CA THR A 265 7.73 18.33 16.99
C THR A 265 6.37 18.16 16.31
N GLU A 266 6.37 18.03 14.99
CA GLU A 266 5.20 17.70 14.18
C GLU A 266 5.52 16.65 13.12
N ASP A 267 4.49 15.91 12.72
CA ASP A 267 4.61 14.82 11.75
C ASP A 267 4.98 15.34 10.35
N ILE A 268 5.77 14.55 9.64
CA ILE A 268 6.04 14.77 8.23
C ILE A 268 4.98 14.01 7.44
N LEU A 269 4.21 14.71 6.60
CA LEU A 269 3.22 14.07 5.74
C LEU A 269 3.93 13.21 4.68
N ASN A 270 3.59 11.93 4.62
CA ASN A 270 4.10 10.93 3.67
C ASN A 270 5.65 10.87 3.62
N PRO A 271 6.32 10.48 4.72
CA PRO A 271 7.77 10.39 4.73
C PRO A 271 8.24 9.33 3.72
N VAL A 272 9.23 9.67 2.91
CA VAL A 272 9.85 8.76 1.94
C VAL A 272 10.99 8.01 2.62
N ASN A 273 11.08 6.70 2.39
CA ASN A 273 12.12 5.81 2.96
C ASN A 273 12.24 5.95 4.49
N LEU A 274 11.13 5.80 5.21
CA LEU A 274 11.15 5.72 6.68
C LEU A 274 11.36 4.26 7.08
N GLU A 275 12.40 3.98 7.86
CA GLU A 275 12.66 2.63 8.34
C GLU A 275 11.69 2.24 9.47
N PRO A 276 11.35 0.94 9.64
CA PRO A 276 10.39 0.50 10.66
C PRO A 276 10.77 0.86 12.10
N HIS A 277 12.05 1.08 12.38
CA HIS A 277 12.60 1.42 13.70
C HIS A 277 13.04 2.90 13.80
N GLU A 278 12.64 3.72 12.82
CA GLU A 278 12.98 5.13 12.76
C GLU A 278 11.82 6.01 13.23
N TRP A 279 12.09 6.88 14.19
CA TRP A 279 11.25 8.02 14.50
C TRP A 279 11.79 9.27 13.80
N ARG A 280 11.02 9.87 12.89
CA ARG A 280 11.42 11.08 12.15
C ARG A 280 10.35 12.17 12.20
N LYS A 281 10.69 13.37 12.69
CA LYS A 281 9.76 14.51 12.77
C LYS A 281 10.42 15.86 12.47
N LYS A 282 9.60 16.86 12.14
CA LYS A 282 10.02 18.27 12.02
C LYS A 282 9.98 18.95 13.38
N LEU A 283 10.99 19.77 13.65
CA LEU A 283 11.02 20.58 14.87
C LEU A 283 10.07 21.79 14.75
N LYS A 284 9.33 22.06 15.81
CA LYS A 284 8.53 23.27 15.99
C LYS A 284 8.67 23.83 17.41
N SER A 285 8.59 25.14 17.56
CA SER A 285 8.37 25.69 18.90
C SER A 285 6.95 25.38 19.39
N THR A 286 6.71 25.58 20.68
CA THR A 286 5.38 25.41 21.30
C THR A 286 4.29 26.27 20.68
N ILE A 287 4.66 27.39 20.05
CA ILE A 287 3.74 28.27 19.32
C ILE A 287 3.74 28.06 17.80
N GLY A 288 4.41 27.00 17.30
CA GLY A 288 4.43 26.62 15.88
C GLY A 288 5.48 27.34 15.00
N GLY A 289 6.46 28.03 15.59
CA GLY A 289 7.58 28.59 14.84
C GLY A 289 8.55 27.51 14.36
N MET A 290 8.90 27.53 13.07
CA MET A 290 9.65 26.47 12.36
C MET A 290 11.08 26.86 11.94
N LYS A 291 11.49 28.11 12.21
CA LYS A 291 12.82 28.63 11.86
C LYS A 291 13.67 28.79 13.11
N PHE A 292 14.88 28.26 13.07
CA PHE A 292 15.76 28.18 14.24
C PHE A 292 17.18 28.64 13.92
N ARG A 293 17.79 29.34 14.88
CA ARG A 293 19.25 29.44 14.99
C ARG A 293 19.77 28.32 15.89
N ILE A 294 21.02 27.91 15.74
CA ILE A 294 21.54 26.77 16.48
C ILE A 294 22.76 27.18 17.29
N LYS A 295 22.72 26.95 18.61
CA LYS A 295 23.87 27.07 19.50
C LYS A 295 24.49 25.69 19.70
N TYR A 296 25.81 25.62 19.84
CA TYR A 296 26.46 24.35 20.13
C TYR A 296 27.76 24.48 20.91
N TYR A 297 28.04 23.43 21.68
CA TYR A 297 29.35 23.05 22.17
C TYR A 297 29.82 21.84 21.38
N GLY A 298 31.03 21.91 20.84
CA GLY A 298 31.58 20.89 19.94
C GLY A 298 32.61 21.48 18.99
N LYS A 299 33.08 20.67 18.04
CA LYS A 299 33.90 21.11 16.91
C LYS A 299 33.22 20.73 15.60
N GLN A 300 33.46 21.48 14.53
CA GLN A 300 33.02 21.06 13.20
C GLN A 300 33.94 19.94 12.70
N HIS A 301 33.39 18.90 12.07
CA HIS A 301 34.19 17.80 11.54
C HIS A 301 35.12 18.28 10.41
N GLN A 302 36.34 17.74 10.33
CA GLN A 302 37.35 18.23 9.37
C GLN A 302 36.98 17.94 7.91
N GLU A 303 36.41 16.77 7.63
CA GLU A 303 36.03 16.35 6.27
C GLU A 303 34.57 16.73 5.93
N TYR A 304 33.74 16.89 6.96
CA TYR A 304 32.30 17.14 6.84
C TYR A 304 31.94 18.37 7.68
N PRO A 305 32.31 19.58 7.24
CA PRO A 305 32.27 20.78 8.08
C PRO A 305 30.86 21.17 8.57
N ASN A 306 29.81 20.59 8.01
CA ASN A 306 28.44 20.79 8.51
C ASN A 306 28.17 20.03 9.81
N LEU A 307 28.87 18.92 10.06
CA LEU A 307 28.69 18.09 11.25
C LEU A 307 29.32 18.73 12.47
N ILE A 308 28.54 18.84 13.54
CA ILE A 308 29.02 19.14 14.89
C ILE A 308 29.36 17.82 15.56
N VAL A 309 30.61 17.69 16.03
CA VAL A 309 31.10 16.49 16.70
C VAL A 309 31.69 16.85 18.07
N SER A 310 31.83 15.82 18.91
CA SER A 310 32.38 15.89 20.25
C SER A 310 33.79 16.50 20.31
N THR A 311 34.12 17.08 21.46
CA THR A 311 35.48 17.55 21.77
C THR A 311 36.25 16.47 22.53
N ASP A 312 37.55 16.66 22.69
CA ASP A 312 38.38 15.76 23.52
C ASP A 312 38.03 15.89 25.02
N PHE A 313 37.33 16.95 25.41
CA PHE A 313 36.91 17.19 26.80
C PHE A 313 35.55 16.54 27.12
N ALA A 314 34.55 16.74 26.25
CA ALA A 314 33.18 16.26 26.47
C ALA A 314 32.42 16.06 25.14
N PRO A 315 31.36 15.22 25.16
CA PRO A 315 30.40 15.08 24.09
C PRO A 315 29.78 16.40 23.61
N ALA A 316 29.33 16.41 22.35
CA ALA A 316 28.64 17.54 21.76
C ALA A 316 27.34 17.90 22.52
N PHE A 317 27.00 19.18 22.51
CA PHE A 317 25.75 19.70 23.08
C PHE A 317 25.17 20.74 22.12
N VAL A 318 23.97 20.51 21.62
CA VAL A 318 23.38 21.28 20.52
C VAL A 318 21.95 21.71 20.89
N VAL A 319 21.67 23.01 20.73
CA VAL A 319 20.41 23.63 21.10
C VAL A 319 19.87 24.49 19.96
N ALA A 320 18.62 24.26 19.56
CA ALA A 320 17.88 25.11 18.64
C ALA A 320 17.22 26.27 19.39
N VAL A 321 17.29 27.47 18.82
CA VAL A 321 16.67 28.69 19.33
C VAL A 321 15.67 29.17 18.28
N CYS A 322 14.39 29.12 18.59
CA CYS A 322 13.33 29.52 17.66
C CYS A 322 13.37 31.03 17.38
N GLU A 323 13.37 31.43 16.11
CA GLU A 323 13.42 32.84 15.72
C GLU A 323 12.17 33.62 16.15
N THR A 324 11.01 32.96 16.14
CA THR A 324 9.75 33.63 16.44
C THR A 324 9.49 33.74 17.94
N SER A 325 9.78 32.69 18.71
CA SER A 325 9.45 32.63 20.14
C SER A 325 10.63 32.89 21.07
N GLY A 326 11.87 32.76 20.58
CA GLY A 326 13.07 32.71 21.42
C GLY A 326 13.20 31.43 22.26
N GLN A 327 12.30 30.46 22.09
CA GLN A 327 12.35 29.19 22.81
C GLN A 327 13.63 28.42 22.47
N GLU A 328 14.34 27.98 23.50
CA GLU A 328 15.47 27.05 23.36
C GLU A 328 14.97 25.61 23.50
N ILE A 329 15.38 24.74 22.58
CA ILE A 329 15.04 23.32 22.53
C ILE A 329 16.36 22.56 22.33
N THR A 330 16.69 21.66 23.26
CA THR A 330 17.86 20.81 23.11
C THR A 330 17.64 19.83 21.96
N LEU A 331 18.51 19.87 20.95
CA LEU A 331 18.52 18.90 19.86
C LEU A 331 19.29 17.66 20.26
N PHE A 332 20.45 17.83 20.90
CA PHE A 332 21.32 16.75 21.32
C PHE A 332 22.12 17.14 22.56
N ASP A 333 22.20 16.25 23.55
CA ASP A 333 23.17 16.32 24.64
C ASP A 333 23.83 14.95 24.75
N GLY A 334 25.03 14.80 24.19
CA GLY A 334 25.74 13.51 24.17
C GLY A 334 26.20 13.03 25.55
N CYS A 335 26.02 13.82 26.61
CA CYS A 335 26.23 13.35 27.98
C CYS A 335 24.94 12.81 28.63
N ARG A 336 23.79 12.90 27.95
CA ARG A 336 22.48 12.59 28.54
C ARG A 336 21.55 11.79 27.65
N PHE A 337 21.71 11.85 26.33
CA PHE A 337 20.78 11.26 25.37
C PHE A 337 21.43 10.12 24.59
N GLY A 338 20.64 9.10 24.27
CA GLY A 338 21.08 7.90 23.58
C GLY A 338 21.56 6.80 24.53
N TYR A 339 21.64 5.59 24.00
CA TYR A 339 21.93 4.38 24.78
C TYR A 339 23.22 4.49 25.60
N ASN A 340 24.34 4.89 24.98
CA ASN A 340 25.64 5.01 25.64
C ASN A 340 25.58 5.95 26.84
N ALA A 341 24.95 7.12 26.69
CA ALA A 341 24.85 8.10 27.78
C ALA A 341 23.94 7.64 28.93
N LEU A 342 22.93 6.82 28.64
CA LEU A 342 22.01 6.30 29.65
C LEU A 342 22.56 5.06 30.38
N PHE A 343 23.27 4.17 29.68
CA PHE A 343 23.57 2.83 30.19
C PHE A 343 25.06 2.47 30.24
N CYS A 344 25.93 3.18 29.54
CA CYS A 344 27.35 2.80 29.41
C CYS A 344 28.31 3.81 30.02
N ASP A 345 28.09 5.09 29.75
CA ASP A 345 29.03 6.16 30.05
C ASP A 345 28.67 6.90 31.34
N THR A 346 29.70 7.41 32.00
CA THR A 346 29.55 8.35 33.12
C THR A 346 30.41 9.57 32.87
N PHE A 347 29.89 10.75 33.23
CA PHE A 347 30.53 12.03 32.95
C PHE A 347 30.82 12.77 34.25
N THR A 348 31.94 13.50 34.30
CA THR A 348 32.25 14.34 35.45
C THR A 348 31.31 15.53 35.54
N HIS A 349 31.25 16.15 36.72
CA HIS A 349 30.46 17.37 36.92
C HIS A 349 30.88 18.48 35.93
N GLU A 350 32.18 18.62 35.68
CA GLU A 350 32.70 19.58 34.70
C GLU A 350 32.26 19.23 33.27
N GLN A 351 32.31 17.96 32.86
CA GLN A 351 31.85 17.56 31.52
C GLN A 351 30.35 17.82 31.32
N LEU A 352 29.54 17.65 32.37
CA LEU A 352 28.10 17.90 32.32
C LEU A 352 27.76 19.39 32.22
N HIS A 353 28.53 20.26 32.91
CA HIS A 353 28.17 21.66 33.11
C HIS A 353 29.06 22.68 32.38
N ASP A 354 30.32 22.37 32.10
CA ASP A 354 31.29 23.29 31.47
C ASP A 354 31.32 23.15 29.93
N ARG A 355 30.13 23.17 29.33
CA ARG A 355 29.92 23.13 27.87
C ARG A 355 29.24 24.42 27.39
N PRO A 356 29.97 25.55 27.29
CA PRO A 356 29.36 26.84 26.98
C PRO A 356 28.74 26.87 25.58
N LEU A 357 27.50 27.35 25.49
CA LEU A 357 26.74 27.56 24.25
C LEU A 357 26.88 29.01 23.77
N ASP A 358 28.11 29.44 23.51
CA ASP A 358 28.46 30.82 23.17
C ASP A 358 28.53 31.12 21.67
N ARG A 359 28.45 30.09 20.82
CA ARG A 359 28.56 30.19 19.35
C ARG A 359 27.26 29.79 18.67
N PHE A 360 26.93 30.53 17.62
CA PHE A 360 25.90 30.13 16.67
C PHE A 360 26.53 29.40 15.47
N TYR A 361 25.90 28.32 15.05
CA TYR A 361 26.25 27.60 13.84
C TYR A 361 25.98 28.46 12.61
N LYS A 362 26.90 28.40 11.64
CA LYS A 362 26.82 29.05 10.33
C LYS A 362 27.16 28.03 9.27
N ASP A 363 26.33 27.96 8.23
CA ASP A 363 26.70 27.18 7.05
C ASP A 363 27.81 27.86 6.24
N ALA A 364 28.31 27.19 5.20
CA ALA A 364 29.38 27.67 4.34
C ALA A 364 29.09 29.00 3.63
N THR A 365 27.82 29.43 3.58
CA THR A 365 27.40 30.72 3.00
C THR A 365 27.21 31.81 4.04
N GLY A 366 27.34 31.47 5.32
CA GLY A 366 27.13 32.36 6.44
C GLY A 366 25.66 32.49 6.87
N ASN A 367 24.76 31.63 6.38
CA ASN A 367 23.39 31.59 6.86
C ASN A 367 23.32 30.93 8.26
N GLU A 368 22.43 31.46 9.11
CA GLU A 368 22.30 31.11 10.53
C GLU A 368 20.92 30.54 10.87
N VAL A 369 19.96 30.58 9.93
CA VAL A 369 18.56 30.20 10.17
C VAL A 369 18.18 28.98 9.34
N PHE A 370 17.60 27.98 10.00
CA PHE A 370 17.31 26.68 9.41
C PHE A 370 15.92 26.17 9.80
N GLU A 371 15.33 25.34 8.92
CA GLU A 371 14.34 24.33 9.34
C GLU A 371 15.06 23.07 9.78
N ILE A 372 14.49 22.34 10.75
CA ILE A 372 15.15 21.19 11.37
C ILE A 372 14.24 19.96 11.25
N VAL A 373 14.83 18.84 10.82
CA VAL A 373 14.25 17.50 10.87
C VAL A 373 15.15 16.63 11.75
N ILE A 374 14.54 15.83 12.62
CA ILE A 374 15.24 14.94 13.55
C ILE A 374 14.83 13.52 13.23
N SER A 375 15.80 12.62 13.23
CA SER A 375 15.63 11.17 13.15
C SER A 375 16.32 10.49 14.33
N THR A 376 15.64 9.58 15.01
CA THR A 376 16.25 8.64 15.96
C THR A 376 15.92 7.22 15.52
N TYR A 377 16.88 6.32 15.67
CA TYR A 377 16.76 4.91 15.33
C TYR A 377 16.94 4.08 16.60
N ASN A 378 16.03 3.16 16.86
CA ASN A 378 16.07 2.29 18.03
C ASN A 378 15.92 0.83 17.61
N GLY A 379 17.04 0.09 17.57
CA GLY A 379 17.10 -1.33 17.25
C GLY A 379 17.28 -2.22 18.47
N ILE A 380 17.28 -1.68 19.68
CA ILE A 380 17.51 -2.44 20.93
C ILE A 380 16.22 -3.08 21.41
N ASP A 381 16.28 -4.38 21.67
CA ASP A 381 15.22 -5.10 22.38
C ASP A 381 15.36 -4.88 23.89
N TYR A 382 14.84 -3.75 24.36
CA TYR A 382 14.97 -3.34 25.76
C TYR A 382 14.38 -4.34 26.74
N ASP A 383 13.27 -4.99 26.38
CA ASP A 383 12.62 -5.97 27.25
C ASP A 383 13.49 -7.23 27.43
N ASP A 384 14.18 -7.68 26.38
CA ASP A 384 15.14 -8.79 26.47
C ASP A 384 16.45 -8.38 27.18
N GLU A 385 16.98 -7.20 26.88
CA GLU A 385 18.29 -6.75 27.38
C GLU A 385 18.24 -6.27 28.85
N PHE A 386 17.15 -5.61 29.25
CA PHE A 386 17.05 -4.91 30.55
C PHE A 386 15.83 -5.31 31.39
N GLY A 387 14.91 -6.13 30.88
CA GLY A 387 13.66 -6.45 31.58
C GLY A 387 13.87 -7.02 33.00
N ASP A 388 14.93 -7.80 33.21
CA ASP A 388 15.29 -8.36 34.51
C ASP A 388 15.89 -7.34 35.50
N LEU A 389 16.24 -6.13 35.03
CA LEU A 389 16.82 -5.05 35.84
C LEU A 389 15.77 -4.02 36.28
N VAL A 390 14.53 -4.14 35.79
CA VAL A 390 13.42 -3.25 36.16
C VAL A 390 12.86 -3.65 37.52
N ASP A 391 12.69 -2.66 38.41
CA ASP A 391 12.14 -2.90 39.75
C ASP A 391 10.61 -3.04 39.78
N GLU A 392 10.06 -3.33 40.96
CA GLU A 392 8.62 -3.54 41.15
C GLU A 392 7.75 -2.31 40.84
N ASP A 393 8.36 -1.11 40.84
CA ASP A 393 7.70 0.17 40.55
C ASP A 393 7.84 0.55 39.06
N GLY A 394 8.50 -0.29 38.23
CA GLY A 394 8.70 -0.05 36.81
C GLY A 394 9.87 0.87 36.49
N MET A 395 10.81 1.02 37.43
CA MET A 395 11.97 1.91 37.30
C MET A 395 13.23 1.11 36.94
N ILE A 396 14.15 1.78 36.23
CA ILE A 396 15.47 1.25 35.90
C ILE A 396 16.57 2.23 36.35
N GLU A 397 17.68 1.70 36.86
CA GLU A 397 18.86 2.47 37.24
C GLU A 397 19.74 2.75 36.00
N LEU A 398 20.07 4.03 35.80
CA LEU A 398 20.95 4.50 34.73
C LEU A 398 22.42 4.44 35.15
N ALA A 399 23.34 4.62 34.21
CA ALA A 399 24.78 4.56 34.43
C ALA A 399 25.29 5.56 35.49
N ASP A 400 24.61 6.69 35.67
CA ASP A 400 24.91 7.71 36.67
C ASP A 400 24.32 7.42 38.07
N GLY A 401 23.60 6.30 38.22
CA GLY A 401 22.92 5.86 39.44
C GLY A 401 21.57 6.52 39.68
N SER A 402 21.05 7.33 38.74
CA SER A 402 19.68 7.85 38.82
C SER A 402 18.65 6.80 38.37
N LEU A 403 17.41 6.95 38.80
CA LEU A 403 16.29 6.08 38.41
C LEU A 403 15.37 6.81 37.43
N THR A 404 14.91 6.10 36.39
CA THR A 404 13.90 6.58 35.45
C THR A 404 12.85 5.51 35.18
N GLU A 405 11.67 5.89 34.69
CA GLU A 405 10.66 4.93 34.24
C GLU A 405 11.20 4.13 33.05
N PHE A 406 10.97 2.83 33.03
CA PHE A 406 11.53 1.95 32.00
C PHE A 406 11.08 2.35 30.58
N ASP A 407 9.81 2.73 30.40
CA ASP A 407 9.30 3.22 29.11
C ASP A 407 9.96 4.53 28.67
N THR A 408 10.32 5.41 29.61
CA THR A 408 11.09 6.62 29.33
C THR A 408 12.49 6.25 28.84
N ALA A 409 13.14 5.28 29.50
CA ALA A 409 14.47 4.81 29.12
C ALA A 409 14.49 4.21 27.70
N LYS A 410 13.46 3.42 27.34
CA LYS A 410 13.29 2.87 25.97
C LYS A 410 13.24 3.97 24.90
N ARG A 411 12.57 5.08 25.20
CA ARG A 411 12.35 6.18 24.25
C ARG A 411 13.56 7.10 24.12
N ASP A 412 14.28 7.31 25.21
CA ASP A 412 15.42 8.24 25.25
C ASP A 412 16.77 7.54 24.97
N GLY A 413 16.81 6.20 25.01
CA GLY A 413 17.97 5.36 24.75
C GLY A 413 18.08 4.84 23.32
N PHE A 414 17.97 5.72 22.33
CA PHE A 414 18.16 5.34 20.93
C PHE A 414 19.64 5.08 20.57
N ASP A 415 19.84 4.29 19.52
CA ASP A 415 21.15 3.76 19.08
C ASP A 415 21.83 4.70 18.08
N THR A 416 21.03 5.50 17.37
CA THR A 416 21.55 6.45 16.39
C THR A 416 20.65 7.66 16.34
N MET A 417 21.26 8.84 16.18
CA MET A 417 20.54 10.08 15.94
C MET A 417 21.13 10.87 14.79
N GLN A 418 20.22 11.37 13.95
CA GLN A 418 20.54 12.29 12.88
C GLN A 418 19.71 13.57 13.01
N VAL A 419 20.35 14.70 12.77
CA VAL A 419 19.67 16.00 12.69
C VAL A 419 20.01 16.65 11.37
N TRP A 420 18.97 16.95 10.59
CA TRP A 420 19.06 17.57 9.29
C TRP A 420 18.60 19.02 9.37
N ILE A 421 19.39 19.92 8.79
CA ILE A 421 19.08 21.34 8.68
C ILE A 421 18.84 21.72 7.23
N THR A 422 17.80 22.51 6.98
CA THR A 422 17.51 23.04 5.63
C THR A 422 17.61 24.56 5.64
N ASP A 423 18.46 25.10 4.77
CA ASP A 423 18.69 26.54 4.66
C ASP A 423 17.56 27.27 3.90
N ASN A 424 17.70 28.59 3.74
CA ASN A 424 16.71 29.41 3.03
C ASN A 424 16.68 29.19 1.49
N ARG A 425 17.64 28.47 0.93
CA ARG A 425 17.69 28.08 -0.49
C ARG A 425 17.04 26.72 -0.71
N GLY A 426 16.71 25.99 0.36
CA GLY A 426 16.16 24.64 0.30
C GLY A 426 17.23 23.56 0.24
N GLU A 427 18.50 23.89 0.46
CA GLU A 427 19.57 22.91 0.54
C GLU A 427 19.59 22.29 1.95
N THR A 428 19.63 20.97 2.01
CA THR A 428 19.60 20.21 3.26
C THR A 428 20.97 19.62 3.56
N TYR A 429 21.40 19.74 4.81
CA TYR A 429 22.67 19.24 5.31
C TYR A 429 22.46 18.46 6.61
N GLU A 430 23.30 17.47 6.83
CA GLU A 430 23.38 16.78 8.12
C GLU A 430 24.22 17.64 9.09
N LEU A 431 23.66 17.89 10.26
CA LEU A 431 24.26 18.67 11.35
C LEU A 431 24.81 17.75 12.46
N ILE A 432 24.09 16.67 12.75
CA ILE A 432 24.42 15.68 13.76
C ILE A 432 24.24 14.32 13.11
N SER A 433 25.20 13.42 13.32
CA SER A 433 25.18 12.03 12.89
C SER A 433 25.96 11.22 13.93
N GLU A 434 25.25 10.68 14.91
CA GLU A 434 25.86 10.01 16.07
C GLU A 434 25.38 8.57 16.16
N GLU A 435 26.33 7.64 16.31
CA GLU A 435 26.12 6.24 16.69
C GLU A 435 26.35 6.13 18.21
N LEU A 436 25.35 5.62 18.91
CA LEU A 436 25.16 5.79 20.36
C LEU A 436 24.93 4.45 21.08
N ALA A 437 25.08 3.30 20.41
CA ALA A 437 25.05 1.97 21.00
C ALA A 437 26.15 1.06 20.45
#